data_AF-A0A927X8L7-F1
#
_entry.id   AF-A0A927X8L7-F1
#
_cell.length_a   1.000
_cell.length_b   1.000
_cell.length_c   1.000
_cell.angle_alpha   90.00
_cell.angle_beta   90.00
_cell.angle_gamma   90.00
#
_symmetry.space_group_name_H-M   'P 1'
#
loop_
_entity.id
_entity.type
_entity.pdbx_description
1 polymer ?
#
loop_
_entity_poly.entity_id
_entity_poly.type
_entity_poly.pdbx_seq_one_letter_code
_entity_poly.pdbx_strand_id
1 'polypeptide(L)' 'MTQYLSQRVGKNLKNLIKVSKYKTQDNFASVMNVDPTTVRRWIALGVKDVNTIEEIANKLDIDFMELFN' A
#
# COMPACT_ATOMS: atom_id res chain seq x y z
N MET A 1 -12.58 5.47 -7.12
CA MET A 1 -11.47 6.40 -6.80
C MET A 1 -10.92 7.03 -8.07
N THR A 2 -10.53 8.31 -8.05
CA THR A 2 -9.90 8.95 -9.22
C THR A 2 -8.48 8.41 -9.46
N GLN A 3 -7.99 8.50 -10.70
CA GLN A 3 -6.64 8.04 -11.03
C GLN A 3 -5.55 8.74 -10.22
N TYR A 4 -5.69 10.06 -10.03
CA TYR A 4 -4.75 10.85 -9.22
C TYR A 4 -4.66 10.36 -7.77
N LEU A 5 -5.81 10.12 -7.11
CA LEU A 5 -5.85 9.60 -5.74
C LEU A 5 -5.22 8.22 -5.63
N SER A 6 -5.54 7.31 -6.56
CA SER A 6 -4.96 5.95 -6.54
C SER A 6 -3.43 5.96 -6.67
N GLN A 7 -2.88 6.84 -7.50
CA GLN A 7 -1.44 6.97 -7.68
C GLN A 7 -0.75 7.58 -6.47
N ARG A 8 -1.41 8.52 -5.77
CA ARG A 8 -0.90 9.08 -4.51
C ARG A 8 -0.77 7.98 -3.45
N VAL A 9 -1.80 7.15 -3.30
CA VAL A 9 -1.78 5.97 -2.42
C VAL A 9 -0.60 5.05 -2.74
N GLY A 10 -0.41 4.69 -4.01
CA GLY A 10 0.70 3.83 -4.42
C GLY A 10 2.08 4.42 -4.11
N LYS A 11 2.28 5.72 -4.37
CA LYS A 11 3.55 6.40 -4.07
C LYS A 11 3.83 6.43 -2.57
N ASN A 12 2.83 6.76 -1.76
CA ASN A 12 2.99 6.85 -0.31
C ASN A 12 3.20 5.46 0.32
N LEU A 13 2.51 4.43 -0.18
CA LEU A 13 2.67 3.03 0.26
C LEU A 13 4.13 2.59 0.30
N LYS A 14 4.95 2.98 -0.68
CA LYS A 14 6.39 2.67 -0.69
C LYS A 14 7.11 3.19 0.55
N ASN A 15 6.83 4.43 0.96
CA ASN A 15 7.46 5.05 2.12
C ASN A 15 6.93 4.42 3.42
N LEU A 16 5.62 4.20 3.50
CA LEU A 16 4.98 3.57 4.65
C LEU A 16 5.53 2.16 4.91
N ILE A 17 5.68 1.33 3.87
CA ILE A 17 6.33 0.01 3.99
C ILE A 17 7.75 0.15 4.57
N LYS A 18 8.55 1.10 4.06
CA LYS A 18 9.94 1.31 4.47
C LYS A 18 10.06 1.67 5.96
N VAL A 19 9.16 2.52 6.47
CA VAL A 19 9.20 2.96 7.88
C VAL A 19 8.50 1.99 8.83
N SER A 20 7.56 1.18 8.33
CA SER A 20 6.84 0.17 9.11
C SER A 20 7.75 -0.96 9.65
N LYS A 21 7.13 -1.89 10.39
CA LYS A 21 7.77 -3.15 10.83
C LYS A 21 8.16 -4.09 9.67
N TYR A 22 7.57 -3.92 8.48
CA TYR A 22 7.80 -4.83 7.35
C TYR A 22 9.10 -4.53 6.60
N LYS A 23 9.52 -3.26 6.55
CA LYS A 23 10.77 -2.75 5.96
C LYS A 23 10.92 -2.92 4.44
N THR A 24 10.47 -4.03 3.88
CA THR A 24 10.62 -4.38 2.46
C THR A 24 9.27 -4.72 1.82
N GLN A 25 9.21 -4.58 0.49
CA GLN A 25 8.01 -4.94 -0.27
C GLN A 25 7.72 -6.44 -0.21
N ASP A 26 8.76 -7.28 -0.16
CA ASP A 26 8.62 -8.74 -0.09
C ASP A 26 8.01 -9.17 1.26
N ASN A 27 8.49 -8.60 2.37
CA ASN A 27 7.93 -8.86 3.70
C ASN A 27 6.49 -8.36 3.80
N PHE A 28 6.18 -7.20 3.21
CA PHE A 28 4.83 -6.69 3.17
C PHE A 28 3.90 -7.58 2.31
N ALA A 29 4.39 -8.04 1.17
CA ALA A 29 3.65 -8.97 0.30
C ALA A 29 3.31 -10.27 1.01
N SER A 30 4.25 -10.80 1.81
CA SER A 30 4.04 -12.00 2.62
C SER A 30 2.88 -11.84 3.62
N VAL A 31 2.78 -10.73 4.35
CA VAL A 31 1.69 -10.53 5.33
C VAL A 31 0.34 -10.17 4.70
N MET A 32 0.37 -9.70 3.46
CA MET A 32 -0.81 -9.48 2.61
C MET A 32 -1.23 -10.76 1.88
N ASN A 33 -0.46 -11.85 1.97
CA ASN A 33 -0.68 -13.09 1.21
C ASN A 33 -0.78 -12.85 -0.32
N VAL A 34 0.06 -11.97 -0.86
CA VAL A 34 0.13 -11.68 -2.30
C VAL A 34 1.54 -11.85 -2.84
N ASP A 35 1.67 -11.99 -4.16
CA ASP A 35 2.98 -11.96 -4.82
C ASP A 35 3.64 -10.56 -4.67
N PRO A 36 4.97 -10.47 -4.46
CA PRO A 36 5.65 -9.18 -4.39
C PRO A 36 5.47 -8.29 -5.63
N THR A 37 5.18 -8.88 -6.78
CA THR A 37 4.82 -8.15 -8.02
C THR A 37 3.51 -7.40 -7.87
N THR A 38 2.56 -7.91 -7.08
CA THR A 38 1.31 -7.22 -6.78
C THR A 38 1.58 -5.94 -5.99
N VAL A 39 2.41 -6.00 -4.94
CA VAL A 39 2.82 -4.81 -4.17
C VAL A 39 3.58 -3.82 -5.06
N ARG A 40 4.48 -4.31 -5.93
CA ARG A 40 5.18 -3.47 -6.92
C ARG A 40 4.20 -2.77 -7.87
N ARG A 41 3.15 -3.45 -8.33
CA ARG A 41 2.10 -2.88 -9.18
C ARG A 41 1.28 -1.84 -8.43
N TRP A 42 0.90 -2.09 -7.18
CA TRP A 42 0.22 -1.11 -6.34
C TRP A 42 1.04 0.17 -6.20
N ILE A 43 2.34 0.06 -5.97
CA ILE A 43 3.25 1.21 -5.87
C ILE A 43 3.37 1.96 -7.20
N ALA A 44 3.49 1.23 -8.32
CA ALA A 44 3.73 1.84 -9.64
C ALA A 44 2.46 2.45 -10.28
N LEU A 45 1.32 1.77 -10.13
CA LEU A 45 0.07 2.09 -10.84
C LEU A 45 -1.01 2.67 -9.91
N GLY A 46 -0.82 2.54 -8.61
CA GLY A 46 -1.81 2.92 -7.60
C GLY A 46 -2.73 1.77 -7.18
N VAL A 47 -3.50 2.03 -6.12
CA VAL A 47 -4.53 1.12 -5.60
C VAL A 47 -5.89 1.79 -5.79
N LYS A 48 -6.81 1.10 -6.47
CA LYS A 48 -8.15 1.65 -6.81
C LYS A 48 -9.27 1.10 -5.95
N ASP A 49 -9.09 -0.13 -5.48
CA ASP A 49 -10.06 -0.83 -4.65
C ASP A 49 -9.95 -0.36 -3.20
N VAL A 50 -11.06 0.11 -2.64
CA VAL A 50 -11.09 0.70 -1.30
C VAL A 50 -10.82 -0.36 -0.23
N ASN A 51 -11.34 -1.57 -0.39
CA ASN A 51 -11.11 -2.67 0.55
C ASN A 51 -9.61 -3.01 0.65
N THR A 52 -8.92 -3.05 -0.48
CA THR A 52 -7.46 -3.25 -0.52
C THR A 52 -6.73 -2.13 0.22
N ILE A 53 -7.17 -0.88 0.10
CA ILE A 53 -6.55 0.28 0.79
C ILE A 53 -6.79 0.20 2.30
N GLU A 54 -8.01 -0.17 2.72
CA GLU A 54 -8.33 -0.42 4.13
C GLU A 54 -7.49 -1.57 4.70
N GLU A 55 -7.34 -2.68 3.97
CA GLU A 55 -6.50 -3.78 4.41
C GLU A 55 -5.03 -3.37 4.55
N ILE A 56 -4.50 -2.61 3.58
CA ILE A 56 -3.15 -2.04 3.65
C ILE A 56 -2.98 -1.18 4.90
N ALA A 57 -3.93 -0.29 5.20
CA ALA A 57 -3.90 0.56 6.38
C ALA A 57 -3.90 -0.27 7.67
N ASN A 58 -4.77 -1.29 7.73
CA ASN A 58 -4.86 -2.21 8.87
C ASN A 58 -3.56 -2.99 9.08
N LYS A 59 -2.90 -3.48 8.02
CA LYS A 59 -1.60 -4.17 8.17
C LYS A 59 -0.51 -3.22 8.64
N LEU A 60 -0.49 -2.01 8.08
CA LEU A 60 0.49 -1.00 8.43
C LEU A 60 0.25 -0.36 9.81
N ASP A 61 -0.91 -0.61 10.42
CA ASP A 61 -1.35 -0.04 11.71
C ASP A 61 -1.35 1.50 11.66
N ILE A 62 -1.97 2.03 10.61
CA ILE A 62 -2.10 3.47 10.36
C ILE A 62 -3.56 3.83 10.09
N ASP A 63 -3.89 5.11 10.26
CA ASP A 63 -5.18 5.63 9.81
C ASP A 63 -5.30 5.50 8.27
N PHE A 64 -6.50 5.16 7.80
CA PHE A 64 -6.78 5.00 6.38
C PHE A 64 -6.42 6.24 5.55
N MET A 65 -6.63 7.44 6.10
CA MET A 65 -6.36 8.71 5.42
C MET A 65 -4.85 8.96 5.26
N GLU A 66 -3.99 8.32 6.08
CA GLU A 66 -2.54 8.43 5.94
C GLU A 66 -2.06 7.94 4.58
N LEU A 67 -2.73 6.95 3.97
CA LEU A 67 -2.37 6.48 2.63
C LEU A 67 -2.55 7.56 1.56
N PHE A 68 -3.40 8.56 1.80
CA PHE A 68 -3.68 9.64 0.86
C PHE A 68 -2.79 10.86 1.06
N ASN A 69 -1.86 10.83 2.03
CA ASN A 69 -0.89 11.90 2.25
C ASN A 69 0.23 11.93 1.19
#